data_AF-A0A7V9E2Q8-F1
#
_entry.id   AF-A0A7V9E2Q8-F1
#
_cell.length_a   1.000
_cell.length_b   1.000
_cell.length_c   1.000
_cell.angle_alpha   90.00
_cell.angle_beta   90.00
_cell.angle_gamma   90.00
#
_symmetry.space_group_name_H-M   'P 1'
#
loop_
_entity.id
_entity.type
_entity.pdbx_description
1 polymer ?
#
loop_
_entity_poly.entity_id
_entity_poly.type
_entity_poly.pdbx_seq_one_letter_code
_entity_poly.pdbx_strand_id
1 'polypeptide(L)'
;MSVAVRARWVLTTVFAANGLLFGSWVPRIPDVSADLSLSPGSLGVALLAPAAGSLLSMPLAGAAASRFGSAWATRVSLALYCLVPFGIGLAPNLALLWAALFIWGTGFGALDVSMNAQGVTVERARGRPTMSSLHAAFSFGGLLGALLG
;
A
#
# COMPACT_ATOMS: atom_id res chain seq x y z
N MET A 1 -27.33 -9.91 -3.45
CA MET A 1 -26.51 -8.67 -3.46
C MET A 1 -26.08 -8.39 -4.90
N SER A 2 -26.15 -7.14 -5.38
CA SER A 2 -25.65 -6.82 -6.72
C SER A 2 -24.12 -6.92 -6.79
N VAL A 3 -23.58 -7.14 -7.99
CA VAL A 3 -22.11 -7.19 -8.22
C VAL A 3 -21.41 -5.94 -7.69
N ALA A 4 -22.03 -4.76 -7.86
CA ALA A 4 -21.50 -3.49 -7.37
C ALA A 4 -21.44 -3.40 -5.83
N VAL A 5 -22.42 -3.96 -5.11
CA VAL A 5 -22.40 -4.01 -3.64
C VAL A 5 -21.32 -4.97 -3.15
N ARG A 6 -21.14 -6.12 -3.81
CA ARG A 6 -20.05 -7.05 -3.48
C ARG A 6 -18.69 -6.42 -3.73
N ALA A 7 -18.51 -5.74 -4.87
CA ALA A 7 -17.27 -5.04 -5.21
C ALA A 7 -16.91 -3.95 -4.19
N ARG A 8 -17.91 -3.19 -3.69
CA ARG A 8 -17.69 -2.22 -2.60
C ARG A 8 -17.07 -2.86 -1.37
N TRP A 9 -17.59 -4.02 -0.94
CA TRP A 9 -17.15 -4.65 0.31
C TRP A 9 -15.74 -5.20 0.17
N VAL A 10 -15.45 -5.87 -0.94
CA VAL A 10 -14.10 -6.30 -1.32
C VAL A 10 -13.15 -5.09 -1.31
N LEU A 11 -13.54 -3.97 -1.93
CA LEU A 11 -12.67 -2.81 -1.98
C LEU A 11 -12.42 -2.19 -0.59
N THR A 12 -13.41 -2.17 0.31
CA THR A 12 -13.16 -1.76 1.71
C THR A 12 -12.16 -2.67 2.41
N THR A 13 -12.20 -4.00 2.17
CA THR A 13 -11.18 -4.89 2.74
C THR A 13 -9.79 -4.61 2.16
N VAL A 14 -9.70 -4.23 0.88
CA VAL A 14 -8.42 -3.83 0.25
C VAL A 14 -7.89 -2.53 0.86
N PHE A 15 -8.73 -1.50 1.03
CA PHE A 15 -8.34 -0.25 1.68
C PHE A 15 -7.90 -0.48 3.13
N ALA A 16 -8.66 -1.27 3.89
CA ALA A 16 -8.32 -1.62 5.27
C ALA A 16 -7.00 -2.41 5.35
N ALA A 17 -6.78 -3.38 4.47
CA ALA A 17 -5.51 -4.12 4.40
C ALA A 17 -4.34 -3.21 4.01
N ASN A 18 -4.54 -2.29 3.05
CA ASN A 18 -3.54 -1.30 2.67
C ASN A 18 -3.10 -0.47 3.90
N GLY A 19 -4.08 0.06 4.62
CA GLY A 19 -3.87 0.82 5.85
C GLY A 19 -3.21 -0.02 6.94
N LEU A 20 -3.66 -1.24 7.17
CA LEU A 20 -3.11 -2.13 8.21
C LEU A 20 -1.63 -2.44 7.99
N LEU A 21 -1.25 -2.83 6.77
CA LEU A 21 0.15 -3.10 6.45
C LEU A 21 1.01 -1.84 6.60
N PHE A 22 0.53 -0.70 6.11
CA PHE A 22 1.25 0.57 6.24
C PHE A 22 1.41 0.97 7.72
N GLY A 23 0.32 0.90 8.48
CA GLY A 23 0.28 1.23 9.90
C GLY A 23 1.16 0.31 10.74
N SER A 24 1.30 -0.97 10.36
CA SER A 24 2.17 -1.92 11.07
C SER A 24 3.67 -1.67 10.86
N TRP A 25 4.04 -0.99 9.77
CA TRP A 25 5.44 -0.67 9.49
C TRP A 25 5.96 0.48 10.35
N VAL A 26 5.16 1.54 10.52
CA VAL A 26 5.61 2.79 11.16
C VAL A 26 6.17 2.58 12.58
N PRO A 27 5.53 1.79 13.47
CA PRO A 27 6.07 1.51 14.81
C PRO A 27 7.39 0.74 14.81
N ARG A 28 7.72 0.01 13.73
CA ARG A 28 8.93 -0.81 13.61
C ARG A 28 10.15 -0.06 13.09
N ILE A 29 9.98 1.17 12.61
CA ILE A 29 11.07 2.00 12.11
C ILE A 29 12.19 2.18 13.16
N PRO A 30 11.91 2.48 14.44
CA PRO A 30 12.95 2.61 15.46
C PRO A 30 13.73 1.31 15.69
N ASP A 31 13.03 0.17 15.76
CA ASP A 31 13.64 -1.15 15.97
C ASP A 31 14.59 -1.49 14.82
N VAL A 32 14.13 -1.35 13.57
CA VAL A 32 14.97 -1.58 12.38
C VAL A 32 16.17 -0.63 12.34
N SER A 33 15.99 0.63 12.75
CA SER A 33 17.09 1.60 12.85
C SER A 33 18.12 1.17 13.89
N ALA A 34 17.70 0.63 15.03
CA ALA A 34 18.58 0.15 16.08
C ALA A 34 19.30 -1.13 15.69
N ASP A 35 18.57 -2.12 15.14
CA ASP A 35 19.11 -3.42 14.71
C ASP A 35 20.21 -3.26 13.65
N LEU A 36 20.05 -2.30 12.74
CA LEU A 36 21.03 -1.99 11.71
C LEU A 36 22.02 -0.88 12.09
N SER A 37 21.94 -0.36 13.32
CA SER A 37 22.78 0.74 13.82
C SER A 37 22.81 1.95 12.88
N LEU A 38 21.66 2.31 12.32
CA LEU A 38 21.54 3.39 11.34
C LEU A 38 21.67 4.75 12.03
N SER A 39 22.51 5.60 11.46
CA SER A 39 22.48 7.03 11.72
C SER A 39 21.16 7.66 11.22
N PRO A 40 20.77 8.85 11.71
CA PRO A 40 19.60 9.57 11.18
C PRO A 40 19.68 9.81 9.67
N GLY A 41 20.87 10.08 9.13
CA GLY A 41 21.08 10.27 7.69
C GLY A 41 20.83 9.00 6.89
N SER A 42 21.38 7.87 7.32
CA SER A 42 21.15 6.57 6.66
C SER A 42 19.71 6.09 6.78
N LEU A 43 19.05 6.34 7.92
CA LEU A 43 17.63 6.07 8.09
C LEU A 43 16.81 6.93 7.10
N GLY A 44 17.13 8.21 6.96
CA GLY A 44 16.52 9.09 5.96
C GLY A 44 16.65 8.54 4.54
N VAL A 45 17.83 8.04 4.17
CA VAL A 45 18.07 7.37 2.88
C VAL A 45 17.17 6.14 2.69
N ALA A 46 17.03 5.29 3.72
CA ALA A 46 16.13 4.14 3.69
C ALA A 46 14.67 4.57 3.49
N LEU A 47 14.21 5.61 4.21
CA LEU A 47 12.84 6.11 4.15
C LEU A 47 12.49 6.88 2.87
N LEU A 48 13.49 7.28 2.06
CA LEU A 48 13.27 7.78 0.70
C LEU A 48 12.89 6.67 -0.28
N ALA A 49 13.34 5.43 -0.04
CA ALA A 49 13.10 4.29 -0.92
C ALA A 49 11.60 4.02 -1.21
N PRO A 50 10.70 3.93 -0.20
CA PRO A 50 9.30 3.65 -0.46
C PRO A 50 8.61 4.82 -1.17
N ALA A 51 9.00 6.07 -0.90
CA ALA A 51 8.49 7.25 -1.60
C ALA A 51 8.92 7.25 -3.08
N ALA A 52 10.20 6.97 -3.37
CA ALA A 52 10.72 6.87 -4.72
C ALA A 52 10.02 5.74 -5.50
N GLY A 53 9.91 4.55 -4.91
CA GLY A 53 9.20 3.42 -5.50
C GLY A 53 7.74 3.74 -5.80
N SER A 54 7.05 4.38 -4.85
CA SER A 54 5.66 4.80 -5.02
C SER A 54 5.51 5.72 -6.22
N LEU A 55 6.27 6.83 -6.25
CA LEU A 55 6.23 7.83 -7.32
C LEU A 55 6.47 7.22 -8.70
N LEU A 56 7.45 6.32 -8.83
CA LEU A 56 7.77 5.67 -10.10
C LEU A 56 6.67 4.70 -10.56
N SER A 57 5.99 4.03 -9.63
CA SER A 57 4.95 3.06 -9.94
C SER A 57 3.60 3.70 -10.31
N MET A 58 3.31 4.90 -9.82
CA MET A 58 1.99 5.54 -9.96
C MET A 58 1.53 5.73 -11.43
N PRO A 59 2.35 6.28 -12.35
CA PRO A 59 1.95 6.40 -13.76
C PRO A 59 1.70 5.05 -14.43
N LEU A 60 2.54 4.05 -14.09
CA LEU A 60 2.43 2.70 -14.63
C LEU A 60 1.14 2.02 -14.15
N ALA A 61 0.78 2.20 -12.88
CA ALA A 61 -0.46 1.69 -12.32
C ALA A 61 -1.69 2.36 -12.93
N GLY A 62 -1.63 3.67 -13.19
CA GLY A 62 -2.68 4.39 -13.92
C GLY A 62 -2.88 3.86 -15.34
N ALA A 63 -1.78 3.67 -16.07
CA ALA A 63 -1.79 3.09 -17.42
C ALA A 63 -2.28 1.63 -17.44
N ALA A 64 -1.88 0.83 -16.46
CA ALA A 64 -2.34 -0.54 -16.31
C ALA A 64 -3.85 -0.60 -15.98
N ALA A 65 -4.32 0.29 -15.11
CA ALA A 65 -5.74 0.38 -14.76
C ALA A 65 -6.61 0.80 -15.95
N SER A 66 -6.12 1.71 -16.81
CA SER A 66 -6.85 2.12 -18.02
C SER A 66 -6.84 1.04 -19.10
N ARG A 67 -5.72 0.33 -19.28
CA ARG A 67 -5.54 -0.69 -20.33
C ARG A 67 -6.14 -2.05 -19.99
N PHE A 68 -5.94 -2.52 -18.77
CA PHE A 68 -6.32 -3.88 -18.32
C PHE A 68 -7.48 -3.89 -17.32
N GLY A 69 -7.95 -2.70 -16.92
CA GLY A 69 -9.01 -2.53 -15.94
C GLY A 69 -8.46 -2.36 -14.52
N SER A 70 -9.06 -1.42 -13.78
CA SER A 70 -8.69 -1.06 -12.41
C SER A 70 -8.77 -2.26 -11.46
N ALA A 71 -9.80 -3.10 -11.57
CA ALA A 71 -9.92 -4.32 -10.75
C ALA A 71 -8.77 -5.31 -10.92
N TRP A 72 -8.22 -5.45 -12.13
CA TRP A 72 -7.06 -6.31 -12.37
C TRP A 72 -5.80 -5.68 -11.79
N ALA A 73 -5.57 -4.39 -12.05
CA ALA A 73 -4.44 -3.65 -11.54
C ALA A 73 -4.40 -3.70 -9.99
N THR A 74 -5.53 -3.50 -9.32
CA THR A 74 -5.64 -3.61 -7.86
C THR A 74 -5.20 -4.96 -7.33
N ARG A 75 -5.59 -6.07 -7.98
CA ARG A 75 -5.21 -7.42 -7.52
C ARG A 75 -3.72 -7.67 -7.63
N VAL A 76 -3.11 -7.26 -8.74
CA VAL A 76 -1.66 -7.42 -8.98
C VAL A 76 -0.87 -6.57 -8.00
N SER A 77 -1.23 -5.30 -7.84
CA SER A 77 -0.56 -4.40 -6.91
C SER A 77 -0.71 -4.84 -5.46
N LEU A 78 -1.88 -5.37 -5.07
CA LEU A 78 -2.11 -5.92 -3.73
C LEU A 78 -1.21 -7.12 -3.45
N ALA A 79 -1.07 -8.04 -4.41
CA ALA A 79 -0.18 -9.18 -4.27
C ALA A 79 1.28 -8.72 -4.06
N LEU A 80 1.75 -7.76 -4.85
CA LEU A 80 3.08 -7.18 -4.69
C LEU A 80 3.24 -6.53 -3.30
N TYR A 81 2.26 -5.73 -2.88
CA TYR A 81 2.30 -5.03 -1.61
C TYR A 81 2.31 -5.95 -0.38
N CYS A 82 1.61 -7.09 -0.44
CA CYS A 82 1.54 -8.06 0.67
C CYS A 82 2.76 -8.98 0.78
N LEU A 83 3.50 -9.22 -0.31
CA LEU A 83 4.60 -10.20 -0.32
C LEU A 83 5.94 -9.63 0.15
N VAL A 84 6.13 -8.32 0.05
CA VAL A 84 7.43 -7.65 0.27
C VAL A 84 7.75 -7.34 1.74
N PRO A 85 6.78 -7.12 2.67
CA PRO A 85 7.10 -6.80 4.06
C PRO A 85 8.02 -7.79 4.76
N PHE A 86 7.99 -9.08 4.37
CA PHE A 86 8.92 -10.10 4.88
C PHE A 86 10.38 -9.75 4.59
N GLY A 87 10.68 -9.11 3.46
CA GLY A 87 12.03 -8.67 3.12
C GLY A 87 12.53 -7.51 3.97
N ILE A 88 11.64 -6.68 4.51
CA ILE A 88 12.00 -5.54 5.36
C ILE A 88 12.53 -6.05 6.71
N GLY A 89 11.82 -6.99 7.34
CA GLY A 89 12.22 -7.57 8.63
C GLY A 89 13.44 -8.51 8.54
N LEU A 90 13.81 -8.96 7.35
CA LEU A 90 14.97 -9.85 7.12
C LEU A 90 16.20 -9.12 6.57
N ALA A 91 16.13 -7.80 6.37
CA ALA A 91 17.22 -7.04 5.79
C ALA A 91 18.43 -6.96 6.75
N PRO A 92 19.62 -7.48 6.38
CA PRO A 92 20.79 -7.48 7.26
C PRO A 92 21.65 -6.21 7.15
N ASN A 93 21.31 -5.30 6.23
CA ASN A 93 22.05 -4.06 6.00
C ASN A 93 21.18 -3.01 5.29
N LEU A 94 21.67 -1.78 5.25
CA LEU A 94 20.99 -0.64 4.64
C LEU A 94 20.62 -0.86 3.16
N ALA A 95 21.49 -1.49 2.36
CA ALA A 95 21.24 -1.67 0.94
C ALA A 95 20.04 -2.60 0.69
N LEU A 96 19.98 -3.71 1.42
CA LEU A 96 18.85 -4.65 1.34
C LEU A 96 17.57 -4.08 1.96
N LEU A 97 17.68 -3.29 3.03
CA LEU A 97 16.55 -2.55 3.59
C LEU A 97 15.97 -1.57 2.55
N TRP A 98 16.84 -0.80 1.89
CA TRP A 98 16.45 0.15 0.86
C TRP A 98 15.76 -0.55 -0.31
N ALA A 99 16.33 -1.66 -0.80
CA ALA A 99 15.71 -2.44 -1.86
C ALA A 99 14.33 -3.00 -1.46
N ALA A 100 14.21 -3.56 -0.26
CA ALA A 100 12.94 -4.08 0.25
C ALA A 100 11.89 -2.97 0.38
N LEU A 101 12.26 -1.81 0.95
CA LEU A 101 11.38 -0.66 1.08
C LEU A 101 11.01 -0.04 -0.27
N PHE A 102 11.94 0.00 -1.23
CA PHE A 102 11.67 0.46 -2.59
C PHE A 102 10.63 -0.42 -3.28
N ILE A 103 10.82 -1.74 -3.25
CA ILE A 103 9.88 -2.69 -3.84
C ILE A 103 8.52 -2.61 -3.12
N TRP A 104 8.52 -2.51 -1.79
CA TRP A 104 7.27 -2.34 -1.03
C TRP A 104 6.56 -1.03 -1.40
N GLY A 105 7.30 0.07 -1.54
CA GLY A 105 6.79 1.34 -2.02
C GLY A 105 6.22 1.29 -3.44
N THR A 106 6.87 0.59 -4.37
CA THR A 106 6.27 0.37 -5.70
C THR A 106 4.93 -0.38 -5.62
N GLY A 107 4.81 -1.37 -4.74
CA GLY A 107 3.55 -2.04 -4.46
C GLY A 107 2.50 -1.10 -3.87
N PHE A 108 2.91 -0.27 -2.90
CA PHE A 108 2.04 0.71 -2.22
C PHE A 108 1.49 1.75 -3.21
N GLY A 109 2.36 2.44 -3.95
CA GLY A 109 1.94 3.47 -4.91
C GLY A 109 1.07 2.91 -6.03
N ALA A 110 1.40 1.72 -6.54
CA ALA A 110 0.60 1.06 -7.55
C ALA A 110 -0.76 0.60 -7.01
N LEU A 111 -0.82 0.13 -5.76
CA LEU A 111 -2.05 -0.26 -5.11
C LEU A 111 -2.94 0.95 -4.87
N ASP A 112 -2.39 2.05 -4.36
CA ASP A 112 -3.13 3.27 -4.07
C ASP A 112 -3.82 3.83 -5.33
N VAL A 113 -3.06 4.00 -6.44
CA VAL A 113 -3.64 4.49 -7.70
C VAL A 113 -4.72 3.55 -8.23
N SER A 114 -4.44 2.25 -8.28
CA SER A 114 -5.37 1.29 -8.87
C SER A 114 -6.63 1.08 -8.01
N MET A 115 -6.52 1.05 -6.68
CA MET A 115 -7.65 0.89 -5.78
C MET A 115 -8.56 2.13 -5.75
N ASN A 116 -8.00 3.34 -5.84
CA ASN A 116 -8.78 4.57 -5.97
C ASN A 116 -9.51 4.61 -7.33
N ALA A 117 -8.84 4.21 -8.42
CA ALA A 117 -9.49 4.07 -9.72
C ALA A 117 -10.65 3.05 -9.69
N GLN A 118 -10.45 1.91 -9.03
CA GLN A 118 -11.51 0.91 -8.83
C GLN A 118 -12.64 1.45 -7.94
N GLY A 119 -12.32 2.31 -6.96
CA GLY A 119 -13.29 3.02 -6.13
C GLY A 119 -14.23 3.87 -6.95
N VAL A 120 -13.68 4.65 -7.90
CA VAL A 120 -14.48 5.45 -8.84
C VAL A 120 -15.37 4.57 -9.72
N THR A 121 -14.84 3.44 -10.24
CA THR A 121 -15.64 2.48 -11.02
C THR A 121 -16.82 1.93 -10.23
N VAL A 122 -16.58 1.52 -8.97
CA VAL A 122 -17.62 1.00 -8.06
C VAL A 122 -18.63 2.08 -7.69
N GLU A 123 -18.17 3.29 -7.39
CA GLU A 123 -19.02 4.43 -7.05
C GLU A 123 -20.00 4.77 -8.18
N ARG A 124 -19.50 4.85 -9.42
CA ARG A 124 -20.33 5.06 -10.63
C ARG A 124 -21.33 3.94 -10.83
N ALA A 125 -20.91 2.68 -10.71
CA ALA A 125 -21.80 1.53 -10.87
C ALA A 125 -22.88 1.45 -9.77
N ARG A 126 -22.61 1.99 -8.57
CA ARG A 126 -23.57 2.07 -7.47
C ARG A 126 -24.48 3.29 -7.52
N GLY A 127 -24.08 4.35 -8.24
CA GLY A 127 -24.76 5.65 -8.22
C GLY A 127 -24.77 6.32 -6.84
N ARG A 128 -23.84 5.96 -5.94
CA ARG A 128 -23.80 6.45 -4.56
C ARG A 128 -22.37 6.70 -4.11
N PRO A 129 -22.08 7.83 -3.43
CA PRO A 129 -20.77 8.10 -2.87
C PRO A 129 -20.23 6.92 -2.04
N THR A 130 -18.97 6.56 -2.29
CA THR A 130 -18.29 5.39 -1.71
C THR A 130 -16.88 5.77 -1.24
N MET A 131 -16.19 6.69 -1.92
CA MET A 131 -14.77 7.01 -1.67
C MET A 131 -14.45 7.39 -0.22
N SER A 132 -15.23 8.28 0.40
CA SER A 132 -14.98 8.68 1.80
C SER A 132 -15.01 7.48 2.77
N SER A 133 -15.96 6.56 2.60
CA SER A 133 -16.04 5.36 3.44
C SER A 133 -14.92 4.33 3.19
N LEU A 134 -14.30 4.36 2.00
CA LEU A 134 -13.11 3.55 1.69
C LEU A 134 -11.89 4.10 2.39
N HIS A 135 -11.68 5.41 2.34
CA HIS A 135 -10.61 6.09 3.08
C HIS A 135 -10.77 5.95 4.60
N ALA A 136 -12.00 5.99 5.11
CA ALA A 136 -12.26 5.65 6.52
C ALA A 136 -11.79 4.23 6.89
N ALA A 137 -11.97 3.26 6.00
CA ALA A 137 -11.49 1.90 6.20
C ALA A 137 -9.95 1.82 6.16
N PHE A 138 -9.28 2.59 5.28
CA PHE A 138 -7.83 2.73 5.29
C PHE A 138 -7.33 3.28 6.63
N SER A 139 -7.90 4.37 7.12
CA SER A 139 -7.51 4.97 8.40
C SER A 139 -7.73 4.03 9.58
N PHE A 140 -8.86 3.32 9.61
CA PHE A 140 -9.13 2.31 10.63
C PHE A 140 -8.13 1.15 10.55
N GLY A 141 -7.82 0.68 9.34
CA GLY A 141 -6.75 -0.29 9.11
C GLY A 141 -5.42 0.21 9.64
N GLY A 142 -5.03 1.45 9.33
CA GLY A 142 -3.81 2.09 9.81
C GLY A 142 -3.72 2.15 11.33
N LEU A 143 -4.82 2.50 12.02
CA LEU A 143 -4.90 2.48 13.47
C LEU A 143 -4.67 1.06 14.02
N LEU A 144 -5.36 0.06 13.48
CA LEU A 144 -5.16 -1.34 13.90
C LEU A 144 -3.73 -1.82 13.62
N GLY A 145 -3.17 -1.46 12.46
CA GLY A 145 -1.80 -1.75 12.10
C GLY A 145 -0.82 -1.18 13.11
N ALA A 146 -0.99 0.08 13.52
CA ALA A 146 -0.14 0.73 14.50
C ALA A 146 -0.29 0.17 15.93
N LEU A 147 -1.44 -0.43 16.26
CA LEU A 147 -1.66 -1.09 17.55
C LEU A 147 -1.11 -2.51 17.62
N LEU A 148 -1.09 -3.22 16.49
CA LEU A 148 -0.66 -4.63 16.38
C LEU A 148 0.80 -4.78 15.97
N GLY A 149 1.35 -3.80 15.25
CA GLY A 149 2.75 -3.71 14.86
C GLY A 149 3.57 -3.21 16.03
#